data_AF-A0A8B5X6N2-F1
#
_entry.id   AF-A0A8B5X6N2-F1
#
_cell.length_a   1.000
_cell.length_b   1.000
_cell.length_c   1.000
_cell.angle_alpha   90.00
_cell.angle_beta   90.00
_cell.angle_gamma   90.00
#
_symmetry.space_group_name_H-M   'P 1'
#
loop_
_entity.id
_entity.type
_entity.pdbx_description
1 polymer ?
#
loop_
_entity_poly.entity_id
_entity_poly.type
_entity_poly.pdbx_seq_one_letter_code
_entity_poly.pdbx_strand_id
1 'polypeptide(L)' 'MTDPQAPAVPRERDPDLINAEIALQRAALRAREKAWRHGVAVVYSEGGVIKHEYPQTESGDEHRQFPPTIR' A
#
# COMPACT_ATOMS: atom_id res chain seq x y z
N MET A 1 45.48 3.64 13.15
CA MET A 1 45.61 4.75 12.18
C MET A 1 44.41 4.68 11.26
N THR A 2 43.56 5.68 11.41
CA THR A 2 42.31 5.94 10.71
C THR A 2 42.55 6.13 9.21
N ASP A 3 41.62 5.67 8.37
CA ASP A 3 40.84 6.67 7.64
C ASP A 3 39.36 6.24 7.64
N PRO A 4 38.47 7.00 8.29
CA PRO A 4 37.04 6.75 8.29
C PRO A 4 36.42 7.44 7.07
N GLN A 5 35.34 6.89 6.53
CA GLN A 5 34.43 7.66 5.69
C GLN A 5 35.02 8.12 4.35
N ALA A 6 35.05 7.20 3.38
CA ALA A 6 34.96 7.63 1.99
C ALA A 6 33.77 8.61 1.88
N PRO A 7 33.96 9.84 1.36
CA PRO A 7 32.87 10.79 1.27
C PRO A 7 31.77 10.13 0.44
N ALA A 8 30.55 10.07 0.98
CA ALA A 8 29.39 9.70 0.21
C ALA A 8 29.30 10.70 -0.94
N VAL A 9 29.80 10.31 -2.10
CA VAL A 9 29.72 11.10 -3.33
C VAL A 9 28.25 11.49 -3.45
N PRO A 10 27.91 12.79 -3.51
CA PRO A 10 26.53 13.21 -3.70
C PRO A 10 26.03 12.48 -4.94
N ARG A 11 25.17 11.48 -4.75
CA ARG A 11 24.55 10.78 -5.88
C ARG A 11 23.68 11.82 -6.55
N GLU A 12 24.15 12.31 -7.69
CA GLU A 12 23.38 13.16 -8.57
C GLU A 12 22.01 12.49 -8.73
N ARG A 13 20.95 13.21 -8.36
CA ARG A 13 19.59 12.66 -8.43
C ARG A 13 19.29 12.50 -9.90
N ASP A 14 19.14 11.25 -10.34
CA ASP A 14 18.76 10.95 -11.72
C ASP A 14 17.47 11.72 -12.05
N PRO A 15 17.49 12.63 -13.04
CA PRO A 15 16.36 13.47 -13.38
C PRO A 15 15.09 12.68 -13.71
N ASP A 16 15.23 11.45 -14.22
CA ASP A 16 14.10 10.57 -14.50
C ASP A 16 13.48 10.03 -13.20
N LEU A 17 14.29 9.87 -12.15
CA LEU A 17 13.85 9.38 -10.84
C LEU A 17 13.41 10.48 -9.88
N ILE A 18 13.75 11.75 -10.14
CA ILE A 18 13.36 12.90 -9.30
C ILE A 18 11.84 12.93 -9.05
N ASN A 19 11.06 12.59 -10.07
CA ASN A 19 9.59 12.61 -10.00
C ASN A 19 8.97 11.21 -9.90
N ALA A 20 9.77 10.15 -9.94
CA ALA A 20 9.27 8.77 -10.01
C ALA A 20 8.48 8.38 -8.76
N GLU A 21 8.92 8.81 -7.58
CA GLU A 21 8.20 8.56 -6.33
C GLU A 21 6.80 9.20 -6.34
N ILE A 22 6.72 10.46 -6.73
CA ILE A 22 5.45 11.20 -6.82
C ILE A 22 4.54 10.56 -7.89
N ALA A 23 5.10 10.14 -9.02
CA ALA A 23 4.36 9.45 -10.06
C ALA A 23 3.80 8.11 -9.57
N LEU A 24 4.58 7.34 -8.81
CA LEU A 24 4.16 6.07 -8.23
C LEU A 24 3.04 6.26 -7.20
N GLN A 25 3.15 7.25 -6.31
CA GLN A 25 2.10 7.58 -5.35
C GLN A 25 0.79 7.93 -6.06
N ARG A 26 0.85 8.77 -7.11
CA ARG A 26 -0.33 9.12 -7.93
C ARG A 26 -0.93 7.91 -8.64
N ALA A 27 -0.09 7.01 -9.17
CA ALA A 27 -0.54 5.79 -9.81
C ALA A 27 -1.26 4.87 -8.81
N ALA A 28 -0.72 4.72 -7.60
CA ALA A 28 -1.33 3.92 -6.54
C ALA A 28 -2.70 4.47 -6.11
N LEU A 29 -2.83 5.79 -5.93
CA LEU A 29 -4.11 6.43 -5.62
C LEU A 29 -5.15 6.18 -6.72
N ARG A 30 -4.78 6.38 -7.99
CA ARG A 30 -5.67 6.12 -9.12
C ARG A 30 -6.07 4.65 -9.24
N ALA A 31 -5.17 3.72 -8.91
CA ALA A 31 -5.48 2.29 -8.89
C ALA A 31 -6.54 1.97 -7.83
N ARG A 32 -6.40 2.51 -6.61
CA ARG A 32 -7.40 2.38 -5.54
C ARG A 32 -8.74 2.99 -5.92
N GLU A 33 -8.77 4.20 -6.46
CA GLU A 33 -10.01 4.84 -6.91
C GLU A 33 -10.74 4.01 -7.99
N LYS A 34 -9.99 3.44 -8.94
CA LYS A 34 -10.57 2.54 -9.96
C LYS A 34 -11.09 1.26 -9.31
N ALA A 35 -10.32 0.68 -8.41
CA ALA A 35 -10.70 -0.54 -7.71
C ALA A 35 -12.00 -0.34 -6.91
N TRP A 36 -12.12 0.78 -6.19
CA TRP A 36 -13.35 1.17 -5.49
C TRP A 36 -14.53 1.36 -6.44
N ARG A 37 -14.35 2.07 -7.56
CA ARG A 37 -15.40 2.26 -8.56
C ARG A 37 -15.92 0.96 -9.16
N HIS A 38 -15.06 -0.05 -9.29
CA HIS A 38 -15.41 -1.34 -9.87
C HIS A 38 -15.69 -2.44 -8.83
N GLY A 39 -15.61 -2.13 -7.53
CA GLY A 39 -15.81 -3.12 -6.48
C GLY A 39 -14.75 -4.23 -6.45
N VAL A 40 -13.54 -3.99 -6.97
CA VAL A 40 -12.46 -4.98 -7.04
C VAL A 40 -11.38 -4.70 -6.00
N ALA A 41 -10.59 -5.73 -5.66
CA ALA A 41 -9.49 -5.59 -4.71
C ALA A 41 -8.25 -4.95 -5.35
N VAL A 42 -7.50 -4.19 -4.54
CA VAL A 42 -6.12 -3.83 -4.82
C VAL A 42 -5.19 -4.83 -4.14
N VAL A 43 -4.18 -5.31 -4.88
CA VAL A 43 -3.16 -6.24 -4.36
C VAL A 43 -1.82 -5.52 -4.28
N TYR A 44 -1.16 -5.58 -3.12
CA TYR A 44 0.15 -4.97 -2.90
C TYR A 44 1.04 -5.84 -2.02
N SER A 45 2.34 -5.62 -2.07
CA SER A 45 3.32 -6.29 -1.21
C SER A 45 3.75 -5.35 -0.10
N GLU A 46 3.69 -5.81 1.14
CA GLU A 46 4.20 -5.09 2.30
C GLU A 46 4.98 -6.05 3.18
N GLY A 47 6.26 -5.74 3.44
CA GLY A 47 7.14 -6.64 4.20
C GLY A 47 7.35 -8.01 3.55
N GLY A 48 7.24 -8.10 2.21
CA GLY A 48 7.32 -9.37 1.48
C GLY A 48 6.04 -10.21 1.52
N VAL A 49 4.97 -9.71 2.14
CA VAL A 49 3.67 -10.37 2.22
C VAL A 49 2.71 -9.72 1.25
N ILE A 50 2.03 -10.54 0.44
CA ILE A 50 0.97 -10.07 -0.46
C ILE A 50 -0.31 -9.82 0.35
N LYS A 51 -0.83 -8.58 0.25
CA LYS A 51 -2.05 -8.12 0.90
C LYS A 51 -3.10 -7.75 -0.13
N HIS A 52 -4.36 -7.91 0.26
CA HIS A 52 -5.53 -7.57 -0.54
C HIS A 52 -6.36 -6.52 0.21
N GLU A 53 -6.66 -5.42 -0.45
CA GLU A 53 -7.49 -4.33 0.06
C GLU A 53 -8.77 -4.25 -0.76
N TYR A 54 -9.92 -4.53 -0.14
CA TYR A 54 -11.23 -4.43 -0.78
C TYR A 54 -11.87 -3.09 -0.43
N PRO A 55 -12.63 -2.46 -1.34
CA PRO A 55 -13.49 -1.34 -0.98
C PRO A 55 -14.41 -1.75 0.18
N GLN A 56 -14.38 -1.01 1.29
CA GLN A 56 -15.43 -1.13 2.30
C GLN A 56 -16.73 -0.62 1.67
N THR A 57 -17.60 -1.54 1.26
CA THR A 57 -19.00 -1.19 1.03
C THR A 57 -19.60 -0.89 2.38
N GLU A 58 -19.99 0.36 2.63
CA GLU A 58 -20.85 0.70 3.76
C GLU A 58 -22.21 0.02 3.56
N SER A 59 -22.29 -1.24 3.96
CA SER A 59 -23.49 -2.07 4.09
C SER A 59 -23.12 -3.15 5.12
N GLY A 60 -23.53 -2.90 6.36
CA GLY A 60 -22.98 -3.51 7.57
C GLY A 60 -23.44 -4.93 7.90
N ASP A 61 -23.00 -5.37 9.09
CA ASP A 61 -23.76 -6.23 9.99
C ASP A 61 -23.12 -6.11 11.39
N GLU A 62 -23.67 -5.19 12.17
CA GLU A 62 -23.72 -5.32 13.62
C GLU A 62 -24.36 -6.68 13.97
N HIS A 63 -23.87 -7.34 15.03
CA HIS A 63 -24.49 -8.52 15.66
C HIS A 63 -24.75 -9.77 14.78
N ARG A 64 -23.72 -10.62 14.62
CA ARG A 64 -23.93 -12.09 14.71
C ARG A 64 -23.31 -12.65 15.98
N GLN A 65 -23.91 -12.24 17.09
CA GLN A 65 -23.81 -12.98 18.34
C GLN A 65 -24.64 -14.25 18.16
N PHE A 66 -23.98 -15.35 17.77
CA PHE A 66 -24.62 -16.66 17.84
C PHE A 66 -24.99 -16.90 19.31
N PRO A 67 -26.26 -17.16 19.66
CA PRO A 67 -26.57 -17.62 21.00
C PRO A 67 -25.88 -18.96 21.22
N PRO A 68 -25.31 -19.24 22.41
CA PRO A 68 -24.81 -20.57 22.71
C PRO A 68 -25.97 -21.54 22.60
N THR A 69 -25.87 -22.50 21.69
CA THR A 69 -26.81 -23.63 21.64
C THR A 69 -26.53 -24.48 22.87
N ILE A 70 -27.37 -24.32 23.89
CA ILE A 70 -27.48 -25.30 24.98
C ILE A 70 -28.40 -26.40 24.46
N ARG A 71 -27.87 -27.60 24.30
CA ARG A 71 -28.67 -28.82 24.33
C ARG A 71 -27.91 -29.94 25.01
#